data_AF-A0A8T9CLQ0-F1
#
_entry.id   AF-A0A8T9CLQ0-F1
#
_cell.length_a   1.000
_cell.length_b   1.000
_cell.length_c   1.000
_cell.angle_alpha   90.00
_cell.angle_beta   90.00
_cell.angle_gamma   90.00
#
_symmetry.space_group_name_H-M   'P 1'
#
loop_
_entity.id
_entity.type
_entity.pdbx_description
1 polymer ?
#
loop_
_entity_poly.entity_id
_entity_poly.type
_entity_poly.pdbx_seq_one_letter_code
_entity_poly.pdbx_strand_id
1 'polypeptide(L)'
;MATPSQSTPQPLTLLPEGLSPDSIDTLPVLSAVLSRLQNPSTSSSSPPATSPSQIATGTGPLTIKDIPTATDEIKHKLQKARVQVKDLPDMDRGIAEQEEEIAELEEKVRKQREVLENLRGVGLRAKQERELREGGNAMEG
;
A
#
# COMPACT_ATOMS: atom_id res chain seq x y z
N MET A 1 9.15 28.40 21.59
CA MET A 1 7.76 28.24 21.10
C MET A 1 7.79 27.08 20.12
N ALA A 2 7.26 25.91 20.49
CA ALA A 2 7.22 24.72 19.65
C ALA A 2 5.81 24.58 19.07
N THR A 3 5.72 24.50 17.75
CA THR A 3 4.46 24.32 17.00
C THR A 3 4.05 22.84 17.02
N PRO A 4 2.80 22.49 17.36
CA PRO A 4 2.32 21.12 17.21
C PRO A 4 2.08 20.81 15.73
N SER A 5 2.73 19.75 15.23
CA SER A 5 2.48 19.19 13.89
C SER A 5 1.07 18.63 13.82
N GLN A 6 0.25 19.22 12.97
CA GLN A 6 -1.12 18.78 12.70
C GLN A 6 -1.08 17.61 11.71
N SER A 7 -1.30 16.38 12.19
CA SER A 7 -1.47 15.19 11.36
C SER A 7 -2.83 15.27 10.64
N THR A 8 -2.77 15.44 9.32
CA THR A 8 -3.96 15.41 8.47
C THR A 8 -4.28 13.94 8.18
N PRO A 9 -5.51 13.44 8.43
CA PRO A 9 -5.86 12.04 8.17
C PRO A 9 -5.84 11.79 6.66
N GLN A 10 -4.79 11.10 6.19
CA GLN A 10 -4.66 10.67 4.80
C GLN A 10 -5.59 9.46 4.55
N PRO A 11 -6.32 9.41 3.43
CA PRO A 11 -7.16 8.26 3.11
C PRO A 11 -6.30 7.00 2.90
N LEU A 12 -6.60 5.94 3.66
CA LEU A 12 -5.82 4.70 3.79
C LEU A 12 -5.75 3.77 2.56
N THR A 13 -6.05 4.21 1.33
CA THR A 13 -6.29 3.23 0.24
C THR A 13 -5.79 3.56 -1.17
N LEU A 14 -5.10 4.66 -1.41
CA LEU A 14 -4.41 4.83 -2.71
C LEU A 14 -2.91 4.55 -2.55
N LEU A 15 -2.54 3.28 -2.78
CA LEU A 15 -1.20 3.01 -3.29
C LEU A 15 -0.99 3.93 -4.52
N PRO A 16 0.15 4.63 -4.64
CA PRO A 16 0.49 5.41 -5.82
C PRO A 16 0.16 4.65 -7.11
N GLU A 17 -0.50 5.32 -8.04
CA GLU A 17 -0.97 4.74 -9.30
C GLU A 17 0.19 3.98 -9.99
N GLY A 18 0.12 2.64 -9.98
CA GLY A 18 1.15 1.79 -10.57
C GLY A 18 2.16 1.14 -9.61
N LEU A 19 1.96 1.18 -8.30
CA LEU A 19 2.59 0.23 -7.36
C LEU A 19 1.78 -1.07 -7.32
N SER A 20 1.99 -1.92 -8.33
CA SER A 20 1.56 -3.33 -8.28
C SER A 20 2.66 -4.16 -7.60
N PRO A 21 2.33 -5.18 -6.80
CA PRO A 21 3.32 -6.12 -6.25
C PRO A 21 4.24 -6.71 -7.34
N ASP A 22 3.73 -6.87 -8.56
CA ASP A 22 4.48 -7.35 -9.73
C ASP A 22 5.55 -6.36 -10.23
N SER A 23 5.44 -5.07 -9.90
CA SER A 23 6.47 -4.06 -10.24
C SER A 23 7.68 -4.11 -9.30
N ILE A 24 7.53 -4.72 -8.13
CA ILE A 24 8.60 -4.87 -7.13
C ILE A 24 9.21 -6.27 -7.22
N ASP A 25 8.43 -7.27 -7.64
CA ASP A 25 8.90 -8.64 -7.80
C ASP A 25 9.77 -8.81 -9.05
N THR A 26 11.07 -8.56 -8.89
CA THR A 26 12.08 -8.75 -9.94
C THR A 26 12.66 -10.17 -9.95
N LEU A 27 12.32 -11.02 -8.98
CA LEU A 27 12.88 -12.36 -8.84
C LEU A 27 12.56 -13.28 -10.02
N PRO A 28 11.33 -13.32 -10.55
CA PRO A 28 11.01 -14.14 -11.72
C PRO A 28 11.86 -13.74 -12.94
N VAL A 29 11.95 -12.43 -13.20
CA VAL A 29 12.72 -11.87 -14.33
C VAL A 29 14.21 -12.19 -14.18
N LEU A 30 14.77 -12.00 -12.99
CA LEU A 30 16.17 -12.29 -12.71
C LEU A 30 16.48 -13.79 -12.82
N SER A 31 15.60 -14.66 -12.33
CA SER A 31 15.74 -16.12 -12.49
C SER A 31 15.69 -16.56 -13.95
N ALA A 32 14.84 -15.94 -14.78
CA ALA A 32 14.73 -16.23 -16.20
C ALA A 32 16.01 -15.79 -16.95
N VAL A 33 16.57 -14.62 -16.62
CA VAL A 33 17.83 -14.14 -17.19
C VAL A 33 19.01 -15.04 -16.77
N LEU A 34 19.09 -15.41 -15.49
CA LEU A 34 20.16 -16.30 -14.99
C LEU A 34 20.09 -17.72 -15.59
N SER A 35 18.89 -18.27 -15.73
CA SER A 35 18.69 -19.60 -16.35
C SER A 35 19.20 -19.64 -17.80
N ARG A 36 19.08 -18.52 -18.54
CA ARG A 36 19.57 -18.39 -19.92
C ARG A 36 21.08 -18.16 -20.01
N LEU A 37 21.68 -17.62 -18.94
CA LEU A 37 23.12 -17.42 -18.82
C LEU A 37 23.85 -18.72 -18.41
N GLN A 38 23.18 -19.60 -17.66
CA GLN A 38 23.69 -20.89 -17.18
C GLN A 38 23.79 -21.99 -18.24
N ASN A 39 23.80 -21.66 -19.53
CA ASN A 39 24.03 -22.62 -20.61
C ASN A 39 25.49 -22.60 -21.13
N PRO A 40 26.46 -23.23 -20.44
CA PRO A 40 27.66 -23.73 -21.11
C PRO A 40 27.30 -25.04 -21.83
N SER A 41 26.48 -24.97 -22.87
CA SER A 41 26.24 -26.14 -23.72
C SER A 41 27.45 -26.39 -24.60
N THR A 42 28.36 -27.17 -24.05
CA THR A 42 29.02 -28.31 -24.70
C THR A 42 28.33 -28.77 -25.99
N SER A 43 28.69 -28.20 -27.14
CA SER A 43 28.69 -28.92 -28.41
C SER A 43 29.53 -28.17 -29.43
N SER A 44 30.57 -28.85 -29.87
CA SER A 44 31.39 -28.53 -31.03
C SER A 44 30.52 -28.47 -32.30
N SER A 45 30.00 -27.28 -32.64
CA SER A 45 29.77 -26.81 -34.01
C SER A 45 28.98 -25.49 -33.99
N SER A 46 29.68 -24.38 -34.29
CA SER A 46 29.13 -23.02 -34.52
C SER A 46 28.51 -22.33 -33.30
N PRO A 47 28.82 -21.05 -33.03
CA PRO A 47 28.12 -20.31 -31.98
C PRO A 47 26.64 -20.15 -32.37
N PRO A 48 25.67 -20.49 -31.50
CA PRO A 48 24.29 -20.08 -31.74
C PRO A 48 24.25 -18.56 -31.64
N ALA A 49 24.11 -17.89 -32.79
CA ALA A 49 23.91 -16.46 -32.83
C ALA A 49 22.51 -16.16 -32.26
N THR A 50 22.47 -15.60 -31.05
CA THR A 50 21.22 -15.12 -30.46
C THR A 50 20.67 -14.00 -31.34
N SER A 51 19.50 -14.24 -31.95
CA SER A 51 18.88 -13.23 -32.81
C SER A 51 18.32 -12.09 -31.96
N PRO A 52 18.30 -10.83 -32.46
CA PRO A 52 17.73 -9.70 -31.71
C PRO A 52 16.29 -9.94 -31.23
N SER A 53 15.49 -10.68 -32.02
CA SER A 53 14.14 -11.10 -31.66
C SER A 53 14.11 -12.03 -30.44
N GLN A 54 15.08 -12.93 -30.29
CA GLN A 54 15.17 -13.86 -29.15
C GLN A 54 15.57 -13.14 -27.86
N ILE A 55 16.42 -12.11 -27.97
CA ILE A 55 16.76 -11.23 -26.84
C ILE A 55 15.52 -10.49 -26.36
N ALA A 56 14.73 -9.92 -27.28
CA ALA A 56 13.50 -9.19 -26.99
C ALA A 56 12.37 -10.07 -26.44
N THR A 57 12.21 -11.31 -26.93
CA THR A 57 11.19 -12.23 -26.43
C THR A 57 11.61 -13.01 -25.18
N GLY A 58 12.82 -12.77 -24.66
CA GLY A 58 13.32 -13.48 -23.48
C GLY A 58 13.64 -14.96 -23.73
N THR A 59 13.84 -15.38 -24.99
CA THR A 59 14.04 -16.79 -25.38
C THR A 59 15.48 -17.06 -25.83
N GLY A 60 15.92 -18.32 -25.75
CA GLY A 60 17.25 -18.73 -26.20
C GLY A 60 18.42 -18.35 -25.28
N PRO A 61 19.63 -18.88 -25.55
CA PRO A 61 20.83 -18.65 -24.74
C PRO A 61 21.31 -17.20 -24.83
N LEU A 62 21.83 -16.67 -23.72
CA LEU A 62 22.39 -15.31 -23.66
C LEU A 62 23.92 -15.37 -23.72
N THR A 63 24.52 -14.55 -24.59
CA THR A 63 25.97 -14.32 -24.60
C THR A 63 26.30 -13.17 -23.65
N ILE A 64 27.54 -13.09 -23.15
CA ILE A 64 28.03 -12.02 -22.26
C ILE A 64 27.74 -10.61 -22.82
N LYS A 65 27.73 -10.45 -24.15
CA LYS A 65 27.44 -9.17 -24.83
C LYS A 65 25.96 -8.76 -24.77
N ASP A 66 25.06 -9.72 -24.56
CA ASP A 66 23.61 -9.51 -24.54
C ASP A 66 23.08 -9.21 -23.14
N ILE A 67 23.91 -9.40 -22.10
CA ILE A 67 23.56 -9.15 -20.70
C ILE A 67 23.05 -7.73 -20.46
N PRO A 68 23.68 -6.65 -20.97
CA PRO A 68 23.19 -5.29 -20.73
C PRO A 68 21.77 -5.10 -21.26
N THR A 69 21.48 -5.62 -22.46
CA THR A 69 20.15 -5.53 -23.08
C THR A 69 19.13 -6.41 -22.36
N ALA A 70 19.51 -7.64 -21.99
CA ALA A 70 18.61 -8.57 -21.28
C ALA A 70 18.28 -8.13 -19.85
N THR A 71 19.11 -7.28 -19.24
CA THR A 71 18.94 -6.78 -17.86
C THR A 71 18.28 -5.40 -17.83
N ASP A 72 18.11 -4.73 -18.97
CA ASP A 72 17.60 -3.35 -19.04
C ASP A 72 16.17 -3.23 -18.47
N GLU A 73 15.33 -4.24 -18.68
CA GLU A 73 14.00 -4.31 -18.07
C GLU A 73 14.05 -4.35 -16.54
N ILE A 74 14.99 -5.12 -15.96
CA ILE A 74 15.20 -5.19 -14.50
C ILE A 74 15.62 -3.83 -13.98
N LYS A 75 16.55 -3.17 -14.67
CA LYS A 75 17.03 -1.82 -14.32
C LYS A 75 15.88 -0.82 -14.32
N HIS A 76 15.04 -0.83 -15.35
CA HIS A 76 13.88 0.06 -15.44
C HIS A 76 12.85 -0.22 -14.33
N LYS A 77 12.56 -1.49 -14.04
CA LYS A 77 11.68 -1.89 -12.93
C LYS A 77 12.20 -1.41 -11.58
N LEU A 78 13.49 -1.61 -11.28
CA LEU A 78 14.11 -1.14 -10.03
C LEU A 78 14.14 0.38 -9.91
N GLN A 79 14.43 1.10 -10.99
CA GLN A 79 14.42 2.56 -10.98
C GLN A 79 13.01 3.10 -10.71
N LYS A 80 12.00 2.54 -11.37
CA LYS A 80 10.60 2.90 -11.16
C LYS A 80 10.15 2.60 -9.74
N ALA A 81 10.43 1.39 -9.23
CA ALA A 81 10.10 0.99 -7.87
C ALA A 81 10.76 1.92 -6.84
N ARG A 82 12.03 2.29 -7.03
CA ARG A 82 12.73 3.22 -6.11
C ARG A 82 12.08 4.61 -6.06
N VAL A 83 11.65 5.14 -7.20
CA VAL A 83 10.95 6.42 -7.24
C VAL A 83 9.61 6.33 -6.54
N GLN A 84 8.85 5.26 -6.81
CA GLN A 84 7.52 5.07 -6.23
C GLN A 84 7.57 4.79 -4.72
N VAL A 85 8.56 4.04 -4.23
CA VAL A 85 8.76 3.82 -2.80
C VAL A 85 9.05 5.15 -2.09
N LYS A 86 9.84 6.04 -2.70
CA LYS A 86 10.08 7.38 -2.13
C LYS A 86 8.84 8.28 -2.12
N ASP A 87 7.88 8.00 -2.98
CA ASP A 87 6.62 8.75 -3.09
C ASP A 87 5.53 8.20 -2.16
N LEU A 88 5.80 7.08 -1.46
CA LEU A 88 4.85 6.53 -0.51
C LEU A 88 4.70 7.47 0.69
N PRO A 89 3.44 7.77 1.09
CA PRO A 89 3.19 8.57 2.28
C PRO A 89 3.66 7.83 3.53
N ASP A 90 4.05 8.59 4.55
CA ASP A 90 4.41 8.07 5.88
C ASP A 90 5.59 7.07 5.88
N MET A 91 6.45 7.11 4.86
CA MET A 91 7.68 6.30 4.76
C MET A 91 8.75 6.67 5.80
N ASP A 92 8.72 7.90 6.30
CA ASP A 92 9.70 8.40 7.26
C ASP A 92 9.35 8.01 8.71
N ARG A 93 8.19 7.37 8.92
CA ARG A 93 7.65 7.08 10.25
C ARG A 93 7.83 5.62 10.64
N GLY A 94 8.20 5.41 11.90
CA GLY A 94 8.38 4.07 12.46
C GLY A 94 7.08 3.42 12.93
N ILE A 95 7.09 2.08 13.01
CA ILE A 95 5.96 1.27 13.51
C ILE A 95 5.57 1.68 14.94
N ALA A 96 6.54 1.95 15.82
CA ALA A 96 6.26 2.33 17.20
C ALA A 96 5.45 3.63 17.31
N GLU A 97 5.77 4.62 16.47
CA GLU A 97 5.03 5.88 16.44
C GLU A 97 3.62 5.67 15.90
N GLN A 98 3.46 4.81 14.89
CA GLN A 98 2.15 4.44 14.34
C GLN A 98 1.29 3.71 15.38
N GLU A 99 1.87 2.79 16.15
CA GLU A 99 1.18 2.08 17.23
C GLU A 99 0.72 3.03 18.34
N GLU A 100 1.54 4.01 18.71
CA GLU A 100 1.17 5.04 19.68
C GLU A 100 -0.03 5.87 19.18
N GLU A 101 0.00 6.34 17.94
CA GLU A 101 -1.13 7.08 17.36
C GLU A 101 -2.39 6.22 17.25
N ILE A 102 -2.27 4.94 16.89
CA ILE A 102 -3.42 4.03 16.87
C ILE A 102 -4.06 3.97 18.26
N ALA A 103 -3.25 3.83 19.32
CA ALA A 103 -3.76 3.81 20.69
C ALA A 103 -4.48 5.12 21.07
N GLU A 104 -3.92 6.28 20.70
CA GLU A 104 -4.57 7.58 20.92
C GLU A 104 -5.89 7.73 20.16
N LEU A 105 -5.90 7.31 18.89
CA LEU A 105 -7.08 7.35 18.03
C LEU A 105 -8.18 6.42 18.56
N GLU A 106 -7.83 5.21 18.99
CA GLU A 106 -8.75 4.27 19.61
C GLU A 106 -9.36 4.85 20.90
N GLU A 107 -8.55 5.52 21.74
CA GLU A 107 -9.05 6.17 22.94
C GLU A 107 -10.01 7.32 22.61
N LYS A 108 -9.71 8.09 21.56
CA LYS A 108 -10.57 9.17 21.06
C LYS A 108 -11.90 8.62 20.54
N VAL A 109 -11.87 7.54 19.77
CA VAL A 109 -13.07 6.84 19.30
C VAL A 109 -13.91 6.34 20.47
N ARG A 110 -13.27 5.76 21.50
CA ARG A 110 -13.96 5.33 22.72
C ARG A 110 -14.70 6.49 23.39
N LYS A 111 -14.03 7.63 23.61
CA LYS A 111 -14.63 8.84 24.20
C LYS A 111 -15.80 9.36 23.36
N GLN A 112 -15.64 9.40 22.03
CA GLN A 112 -16.69 9.83 21.12
C GLN A 112 -17.93 8.93 21.19
N ARG A 113 -17.73 7.61 21.28
CA ARG A 113 -18.82 6.63 21.43
C ARG A 113 -19.59 6.86 22.73
N GLU A 114 -18.89 7.09 23.85
CA GLU A 114 -19.50 7.38 25.14
C GLU A 114 -20.36 8.66 25.10
N VAL A 115 -19.85 9.73 24.48
CA VAL A 115 -20.62 10.97 24.32
C VAL A 115 -21.89 10.74 23.49
N LEU A 116 -21.80 9.98 22.40
CA LEU A 116 -22.97 9.65 21.58
C LEU A 116 -24.01 8.81 22.34
N GLU A 117 -23.55 7.89 23.19
CA GLU A 117 -24.43 7.09 24.05
C GLU A 117 -25.14 7.96 25.09
N ASN A 118 -24.41 8.87 25.74
CA ASN A 118 -24.98 9.84 26.67
C ASN A 118 -26.02 10.75 26.00
N LEU A 119 -25.72 11.26 24.79
CA LEU A 119 -26.66 12.07 24.02
C LEU A 119 -27.92 11.29 23.65
N ARG A 120 -27.77 10.02 23.25
CA ARG A 120 -28.92 9.12 23.00
C ARG A 120 -29.76 8.97 24.28
N GLY A 121 -29.13 8.76 25.44
CA GLY A 121 -29.82 8.63 26.72
C GLY A 121 -30.60 9.89 27.11
N VAL A 122 -30.01 11.08 26.96
CA VAL A 122 -30.68 12.36 27.21
C VAL A 122 -31.87 12.55 26.27
N GLY A 123 -31.71 12.25 24.98
CA GLY A 123 -32.80 12.35 24.00
C GLY A 123 -33.99 11.45 24.34
N LEU A 124 -33.75 10.23 24.81
CA LEU A 124 -34.81 9.31 25.24
C LEU A 124 -35.54 9.83 26.49
N ARG A 125 -34.80 10.35 27.48
CA ARG A 125 -35.40 10.94 28.69
C ARG A 125 -36.25 12.17 28.37
N ALA A 126 -35.73 13.06 27.52
CA ALA A 126 -36.46 14.25 27.08
C ALA A 126 -37.76 13.87 26.33
N LYS A 127 -37.73 12.81 25.52
CA LYS A 127 -38.92 12.27 24.85
C LYS A 127 -39.94 11.75 25.86
N GLN A 128 -39.49 10.96 26.84
CA GLN A 128 -40.37 10.38 27.86
C GLN A 128 -41.02 11.45 28.76
N GLU A 129 -40.26 12.47 29.17
CA GLU A 129 -40.79 13.60 29.95
C GLU A 129 -41.87 14.37 29.19
N ARG A 130 -41.67 14.56 27.87
CA ARG A 130 -42.65 15.21 27.00
C ARG A 130 -43.94 14.40 26.87
N GLU A 131 -43.83 13.09 26.65
CA GLU A 131 -44.99 12.19 26.57
C GLU A 131 -45.79 12.17 27.89
N LEU A 132 -45.13 12.21 29.04
CA LEU A 132 -45.78 12.28 30.36
C LEU A 132 -46.54 13.60 30.58
N ARG A 133 -45.98 14.74 30.16
CA ARG A 133 -46.68 16.06 30.23
C ARG A 133 -47.87 16.13 29.28
N GLU A 134 -47.73 15.60 28.07
CA GLU A 134 -48.81 15.60 27.08
C GLU A 134 -49.95 14.65 27.48
N GLY A 135 -49.66 13.49 28.09
CA GLY A 135 -50.66 12.55 28.61
C GLY A 135 -51.39 13.05 29.87
N GLY A 136 -50.70 13.78 30.76
CA GLY A 136 -51.32 14.36 31.96
C GLY A 136 -52.33 15.46 31.65
N ASN A 137 -52.06 16.28 30.63
CA ASN A 137 -52.95 17.38 30.21
C ASN A 137 -54.24 16.89 29.51
N ALA A 138 -54.31 15.62 29.07
CA ALA A 138 -55.48 15.03 28.43
C ALA A 138 -56.49 14.40 29.41
N MET A 139 -56.18 14.32 30.71
CA MET A 139 -57.06 13.76 31.76
C MET A 139 -57.72 14.82 32.65
N GLU A 140 -57.44 16.11 32.47
CA GLU A 140 -57.92 17.20 33.33
C GLU A 140 -58.90 18.17 32.65
N GLY A 141 -59.35 17.88 31.43
CA GLY A 141 -60.39 18.63 30.70
C GLY A 141 -61.61 17.76 30.39
#